data_AF-A0A2S2PKI1-F1
#
_entry.id   AF-A0A2S2PKI1-F1
#
_cell.length_a   1.000
_cell.length_b   1.000
_cell.length_c   1.000
_cell.angle_alpha   90.00
_cell.angle_beta   90.00
_cell.angle_gamma   90.00
#
_symmetry.space_group_name_H-M   'P 1'
#
loop_
_entity.id
_entity.type
_entity.pdbx_description
1 polymer ?
#
loop_
_entity_poly.entity_id
_entity_poly.type
_entity_poly.pdbx_seq_one_letter_code
_entity_poly.pdbx_strand_id
1 'polypeptide(L)'
;STSTSCSSKLTDEEDDDDDDEEEVEEYIQLDMEESTTESTKKQVDDMEIQHLETLERLRQNQRQDYLKGAVTGSVQATDRLMKELRDIYRSDSFKKGMYSVELVCDSIYEWNIKLMTVDPDSSLYHDLQKLKEKEGKDFVLLNITFKETYPFEPPFVRVVHPIIQGGYVLVGGAICMELLTKQGWSSAYTVEAVIMQIAATLVKGKARIQFGVPKTMNQGQYSLARAQQSFKSLVQIHEKNGWFTPPK
;
A
#
# COMPACT_ATOMS: atom_id res chain seq x y z
N SER A 1 77.17 36.23 -24.08
CA SER A 1 76.49 35.53 -25.18
C SER A 1 75.00 35.49 -24.84
N THR A 2 74.21 36.51 -25.20
CA THR A 2 73.30 36.52 -26.40
C THR A 2 72.49 35.22 -26.48
N SER A 3 71.15 35.19 -26.53
CA SER A 3 70.12 36.13 -27.00
C SER A 3 68.74 35.47 -26.74
N THR A 4 67.73 36.18 -26.18
CA THR A 4 66.53 36.74 -26.89
C THR A 4 65.41 35.71 -27.08
N SER A 5 64.09 35.92 -26.92
CA SER A 5 63.12 36.96 -26.49
C SER A 5 61.71 36.33 -26.75
N CYS A 6 60.59 36.64 -26.08
CA CYS A 6 59.69 37.79 -26.31
C CYS A 6 58.53 37.69 -25.29
N SER A 7 58.22 38.70 -24.47
CA SER A 7 57.45 39.95 -24.74
C SER A 7 55.94 39.74 -24.47
N SER A 8 55.14 40.55 -23.75
CA SER A 8 55.30 41.90 -23.16
C SER A 8 54.03 42.31 -22.35
N LYS A 9 54.23 43.19 -21.34
CA LYS A 9 53.39 44.30 -20.80
C LYS A 9 51.98 43.98 -20.24
N LEU A 10 51.64 44.20 -18.95
CA LEU A 10 51.56 45.43 -18.09
C LEU A 10 50.63 46.52 -18.64
N THR A 11 49.53 46.79 -17.93
CA THR A 11 49.26 48.06 -17.20
C THR A 11 48.10 47.89 -16.21
N ASP A 12 48.33 48.38 -14.98
CA ASP A 12 47.38 48.67 -13.89
C ASP A 12 46.37 49.77 -14.27
N GLU A 13 45.22 49.82 -13.59
CA GLU A 13 44.86 50.92 -12.67
C GLU A 13 43.54 50.62 -11.93
N GLU A 14 43.49 51.05 -10.67
CA GLU A 14 42.50 50.79 -9.62
C GLU A 14 41.34 51.81 -9.60
N ASP A 15 40.38 51.52 -8.72
CA ASP A 15 39.49 52.41 -7.95
C ASP A 15 37.98 52.53 -8.29
N ASP A 16 37.23 52.00 -7.31
CA ASP A 16 36.12 52.59 -6.54
C ASP A 16 34.64 52.56 -6.98
N ASP A 17 33.86 52.21 -5.95
CA ASP A 17 32.49 52.58 -5.57
C ASP A 17 31.26 51.85 -6.15
N ASP A 18 30.62 51.15 -5.20
CA ASP A 18 29.22 51.20 -4.80
C ASP A 18 28.10 50.41 -5.49
N ASP A 19 27.26 49.91 -4.58
CA ASP A 19 25.85 49.56 -4.62
C ASP A 19 25.37 48.18 -5.11
N ASP A 20 24.76 47.50 -4.13
CA ASP A 20 23.80 46.39 -4.24
C ASP A 20 22.70 46.69 -5.26
N GLU A 21 22.40 45.74 -6.16
CA GLU A 21 21.02 45.51 -6.61
C GLU A 21 20.87 44.09 -7.18
N GLU A 22 19.91 43.35 -6.60
CA GLU A 22 19.49 42.03 -7.05
C GLU A 22 18.86 42.09 -8.46
N GLU A 23 19.41 41.37 -9.43
CA GLU A 23 18.67 41.00 -10.64
C GLU A 23 18.67 39.48 -10.85
N VAL A 24 17.47 38.94 -10.72
CA VAL A 24 17.07 37.56 -10.94
C VAL A 24 16.93 37.36 -12.44
N GLU A 25 17.98 36.92 -13.14
CA GLU A 25 17.84 36.50 -14.55
C GLU A 25 17.42 35.03 -14.67
N GLU A 26 16.09 34.90 -14.74
CA GLU A 26 15.29 33.91 -15.44
C GLU A 26 15.89 33.46 -16.79
N TYR A 27 16.49 32.27 -16.87
CA TYR A 27 16.63 31.53 -18.13
C TYR A 27 16.74 30.02 -17.91
N ILE A 28 15.59 29.34 -17.73
CA ILE A 28 15.38 28.00 -18.29
C ILE A 28 13.92 27.92 -18.76
N GLN A 29 13.65 28.52 -19.92
CA GLN A 29 12.49 28.14 -20.74
C GLN A 29 12.82 26.80 -21.40
N LEU A 30 12.54 25.70 -20.69
CA LEU A 30 12.41 24.39 -21.32
C LEU A 30 10.99 24.29 -21.88
N ASP A 31 10.82 24.73 -23.12
CA ASP A 31 9.70 24.35 -23.96
C ASP A 31 9.80 22.83 -24.21
N MET A 32 9.24 22.06 -23.27
CA MET A 32 8.97 20.64 -23.45
C MET A 32 7.49 20.50 -23.82
N GLU A 33 7.22 20.67 -25.10
CA GLU A 33 5.91 20.61 -25.76
C GLU A 33 5.14 19.32 -25.39
N GLU A 34 4.05 19.52 -24.64
CA GLU A 34 2.69 19.17 -25.06
C GLU A 34 2.43 17.73 -25.57
N SER A 35 2.99 16.72 -24.91
CA SER A 35 2.62 15.31 -25.18
C SER A 35 2.30 14.47 -23.94
N THR A 36 2.55 15.00 -22.73
CA THR A 36 2.29 14.30 -21.45
C THR A 36 1.09 14.84 -20.68
N THR A 37 0.62 16.05 -20.99
CA THR A 37 -0.47 16.72 -20.27
C THR A 37 -1.85 16.18 -20.64
N GLU A 38 -2.09 15.76 -21.88
CA GLU A 38 -3.38 15.17 -22.30
C GLU A 38 -3.63 13.78 -21.70
N SER A 39 -2.60 12.94 -21.62
CA SER A 39 -2.68 11.62 -21.00
C SER A 39 -2.93 11.71 -19.50
N THR A 40 -2.41 12.76 -18.85
CA THR A 40 -2.61 12.99 -17.42
C THR A 40 -3.95 13.67 -17.13
N LYS A 41 -4.41 14.61 -17.98
CA LYS A 41 -5.72 15.28 -17.82
C LYS A 41 -6.91 14.34 -18.05
N LYS A 42 -6.84 13.41 -19.02
CA LYS A 42 -7.87 12.35 -19.17
C LYS A 42 -7.89 11.33 -18.03
N GLN A 43 -6.79 11.17 -17.28
CA GLN A 43 -6.66 10.18 -16.19
C GLN A 43 -7.22 10.62 -14.83
N VAL A 44 -7.59 11.90 -14.67
CA VAL A 44 -8.16 12.46 -13.44
C VAL A 44 -9.68 12.30 -13.38
N ASP A 45 -10.32 11.98 -14.51
CA ASP A 45 -11.75 12.25 -14.77
C ASP A 45 -12.75 11.29 -14.11
N ASP A 46 -12.29 10.29 -13.33
CA ASP A 46 -13.17 9.25 -12.79
C ASP A 46 -12.74 8.76 -11.39
N MET A 47 -12.22 9.68 -10.57
CA MET A 47 -11.89 9.43 -9.17
C MET A 47 -12.59 10.45 -8.27
N GLU A 48 -13.21 9.98 -7.19
CA GLU A 48 -13.89 10.86 -6.23
C GLU A 48 -12.92 11.87 -5.61
N ILE A 49 -13.40 13.10 -5.36
CA ILE A 49 -12.61 14.22 -4.82
C ILE A 49 -11.90 13.82 -3.52
N GLN A 50 -12.57 13.08 -2.63
CA GLN A 50 -12.02 12.63 -1.35
C GLN A 50 -10.78 11.74 -1.52
N HIS A 51 -10.74 10.92 -2.57
CA HIS A 51 -9.59 10.05 -2.88
C HIS A 51 -8.42 10.85 -3.46
N LEU A 52 -8.71 11.88 -4.26
CA LEU A 52 -7.69 12.82 -4.75
C LEU A 52 -7.05 13.59 -3.60
N GLU A 53 -7.86 14.11 -2.67
CA GLU A 53 -7.39 14.80 -1.46
C GLU A 53 -6.51 13.88 -0.59
N THR A 54 -6.89 12.60 -0.46
CA THR A 54 -6.07 11.62 0.27
C THR A 54 -4.72 11.40 -0.41
N LEU A 55 -4.68 11.22 -1.73
CA LEU A 55 -3.43 11.06 -2.49
C LEU A 55 -2.55 12.31 -2.47
N GLU A 56 -3.14 13.50 -2.37
CA GLU A 56 -2.41 14.75 -2.23
C GLU A 56 -1.84 14.91 -0.82
N ARG A 57 -2.64 14.66 0.22
CA ARG A 57 -2.20 14.69 1.62
C ARG A 57 -1.00 13.76 1.85
N LEU A 58 -1.06 12.54 1.32
CA LEU A 58 0.05 11.59 1.41
C LEU A 58 1.34 12.09 0.73
N ARG A 59 1.23 12.70 -0.45
CA ARG A 59 2.40 13.28 -1.15
C ARG A 59 3.01 14.42 -0.35
N GLN A 60 2.18 15.27 0.25
CA GLN A 60 2.65 16.37 1.10
C GLN A 60 3.35 15.84 2.36
N ASN A 61 2.77 14.84 3.03
CA ASN A 61 3.38 14.18 4.19
C ASN A 61 4.73 13.55 3.84
N GLN A 62 4.80 12.80 2.73
CA GLN A 62 6.05 12.19 2.25
C GLN A 62 7.15 13.23 2.01
N ARG A 63 6.83 14.35 1.36
CA ARG A 63 7.77 15.45 1.15
C ARG A 63 8.23 16.05 2.47
N GLN A 64 7.30 16.25 3.41
CA GLN A 64 7.63 16.82 4.72
C GLN A 64 8.54 15.88 5.53
N ASP A 65 8.26 14.58 5.55
CA ASP A 65 9.07 13.58 6.26
C ASP A 65 10.47 13.46 5.68
N TYR A 66 10.60 13.60 4.35
CA TYR A 66 11.90 13.68 3.68
C TYR A 66 12.71 14.88 4.15
N LEU A 67 12.09 16.06 4.22
CA LEU A 67 12.76 17.27 4.72
C LEU A 67 13.15 17.16 6.20
N LYS A 68 12.36 16.47 7.01
CA LYS A 68 12.60 16.28 8.46
C LYS A 68 13.56 15.13 8.78
N GLY A 69 13.98 14.34 7.80
CA GLY A 69 14.77 13.11 8.03
C GLY A 69 14.00 12.01 8.76
N ALA A 70 12.67 12.10 8.80
CA ALA A 70 11.77 11.14 9.49
C ALA A 70 11.18 10.11 8.51
N VAL A 71 11.85 9.85 7.38
CA VAL A 71 11.36 8.99 6.31
C VAL A 71 11.08 7.58 6.84
N THR A 72 9.85 7.12 6.61
CA THR A 72 9.45 5.75 6.89
C THR A 72 9.51 4.92 5.61
N GLY A 73 10.23 3.79 5.68
CA GLY A 73 10.40 2.87 4.56
C GLY A 73 11.32 3.35 3.43
N SER A 74 11.15 2.80 2.22
CA SER A 74 12.00 3.10 1.06
C SER A 74 11.25 3.90 0.00
N VAL A 75 11.96 4.75 -0.75
CA VAL A 75 11.36 5.55 -1.84
C VAL A 75 10.64 4.66 -2.86
N GLN A 76 11.29 3.55 -3.25
CA GLN A 76 10.73 2.58 -4.20
C GLN A 76 9.45 1.93 -3.68
N ALA A 77 9.41 1.53 -2.41
CA ALA A 77 8.22 0.95 -1.80
C ALA A 77 7.09 1.98 -1.72
N THR A 78 7.39 3.20 -1.27
CA THR A 78 6.41 4.28 -1.17
C THR A 78 5.81 4.62 -2.53
N ASP A 79 6.63 4.79 -3.56
CA ASP A 79 6.16 5.11 -4.92
C ASP A 79 5.28 3.99 -5.48
N ARG A 80 5.69 2.73 -5.26
CA ARG A 80 4.88 1.58 -5.66
C ARG A 80 3.54 1.55 -4.92
N LEU A 81 3.50 1.79 -3.61
CA LEU A 81 2.26 1.79 -2.82
C LEU A 81 1.32 2.94 -3.20
N MET A 82 1.88 4.12 -3.49
CA MET A 82 1.12 5.26 -4.01
C MET A 82 0.48 4.94 -5.36
N LYS A 83 1.17 4.19 -6.22
CA LYS A 83 0.60 3.67 -7.47
C LYS A 83 -0.52 2.66 -7.21
N GLU A 84 -0.31 1.67 -6.33
CA GLU A 84 -1.32 0.66 -5.98
C GLU A 84 -2.60 1.29 -5.43
N LEU A 85 -2.49 2.24 -4.50
CA LEU A 85 -3.65 2.93 -3.93
C LEU A 85 -4.41 3.71 -5.00
N ARG A 86 -3.68 4.39 -5.89
CA ARG A 86 -4.25 5.13 -7.01
C ARG A 86 -4.97 4.22 -8.01
N ASP A 87 -4.39 3.05 -8.31
CA ASP A 87 -4.98 2.07 -9.21
C ASP A 87 -6.25 1.46 -8.59
N ILE A 88 -6.24 1.17 -7.29
CA ILE A 88 -7.42 0.72 -6.53
C ILE A 88 -8.56 1.73 -6.65
N TYR A 89 -8.31 3.02 -6.42
CA TYR A 89 -9.35 4.05 -6.53
C TYR A 89 -9.96 4.19 -7.93
N ARG A 90 -9.26 3.72 -8.97
CA ARG A 90 -9.81 3.67 -10.34
C ARG A 90 -10.48 2.35 -10.69
N SER A 91 -10.25 1.31 -9.91
CA SER A 91 -10.74 -0.04 -10.20
C SER A 91 -12.27 -0.13 -10.13
N ASP A 92 -12.84 -0.95 -11.01
CA ASP A 92 -14.27 -1.25 -11.00
C ASP A 92 -14.71 -1.93 -9.71
N SER A 93 -13.86 -2.80 -9.15
CA SER A 93 -14.14 -3.53 -7.91
C SER A 93 -14.34 -2.58 -6.74
N PHE A 94 -13.50 -1.56 -6.64
CA PHE A 94 -13.60 -0.51 -5.62
C PHE A 94 -14.82 0.39 -5.86
N LYS A 95 -15.02 0.86 -7.11
CA LYS A 95 -16.18 1.70 -7.48
C LYS A 95 -17.53 1.03 -7.26
N LYS A 96 -17.60 -0.30 -7.43
CA LYS A 96 -18.79 -1.12 -7.13
C LYS A 96 -18.99 -1.36 -5.63
N GLY A 97 -18.10 -0.85 -4.78
CA GLY A 97 -18.17 -1.00 -3.33
C GLY A 97 -17.91 -2.42 -2.85
N MET A 98 -17.18 -3.26 -3.61
CA MET A 98 -16.87 -4.62 -3.17
C MET A 98 -16.00 -4.65 -1.91
N TYR A 99 -15.13 -3.65 -1.78
CA TYR A 99 -14.31 -3.39 -0.62
C TYR A 99 -14.06 -1.88 -0.46
N SER A 100 -13.68 -1.45 0.74
CA SER A 100 -13.18 -0.09 0.99
C SER A 100 -11.79 -0.12 1.62
N VAL A 101 -11.04 0.97 1.45
CA VAL A 101 -9.65 1.11 1.92
C VAL A 101 -9.55 2.32 2.85
N GLU A 102 -8.96 2.12 4.03
CA GLU A 102 -8.74 3.14 5.04
C GLU A 102 -7.28 3.05 5.52
N LEU A 103 -6.53 4.16 5.46
CA LEU A 103 -5.13 4.19 5.88
C LEU A 103 -5.04 4.37 7.39
N VAL A 104 -4.25 3.54 8.05
CA VAL A 104 -4.08 3.63 9.51
C VAL A 104 -3.12 4.78 9.81
N CYS A 105 -3.61 5.80 10.51
CA CYS A 105 -2.82 6.99 10.87
C CYS A 105 -2.17 7.69 9.65
N ASP A 106 -2.88 7.74 8.51
CA ASP A 106 -2.36 8.26 7.24
C ASP A 106 -1.05 7.57 6.77
N SER A 107 -0.77 6.36 7.26
CA SER A 107 0.38 5.56 6.84
C SER A 107 0.08 4.85 5.53
N ILE A 108 0.90 5.12 4.51
CA ILE A 108 0.86 4.37 3.25
C ILE A 108 1.33 2.91 3.40
N TYR A 109 1.91 2.55 4.55
CA TYR A 109 2.40 1.21 4.84
C TYR A 109 1.42 0.34 5.64
N GLU A 110 0.30 0.88 6.12
CA GLU A 110 -0.68 0.12 6.89
C GLU A 110 -2.13 0.46 6.50
N TRP A 111 -2.83 -0.52 5.91
CA TRP A 111 -4.17 -0.32 5.36
C TRP A 111 -5.18 -1.23 6.05
N ASN A 112 -6.34 -0.69 6.36
CA ASN A 112 -7.53 -1.43 6.75
C ASN A 112 -8.44 -1.59 5.53
N ILE A 113 -8.75 -2.84 5.19
CA ILE A 113 -9.62 -3.19 4.07
C ILE A 113 -10.93 -3.76 4.63
N LYS A 114 -12.05 -3.13 4.33
CA LYS A 114 -13.38 -3.68 4.68
C LYS A 114 -13.91 -4.41 3.47
N LEU A 115 -13.93 -5.74 3.50
CA LEU A 115 -14.58 -6.56 2.48
C LEU A 115 -16.08 -6.55 2.71
N MET A 116 -16.82 -5.83 1.86
CA MET A 116 -18.27 -5.63 1.98
C MET A 116 -19.05 -6.71 1.21
N THR A 117 -18.50 -7.13 0.05
CA THR A 117 -19.17 -8.07 -0.84
C THR A 117 -18.37 -9.36 -0.95
N VAL A 118 -19.06 -10.48 -0.72
CA VAL A 118 -18.59 -11.84 -1.01
C VAL A 118 -19.64 -12.56 -1.84
N ASP A 119 -19.32 -13.74 -2.36
CA ASP A 119 -20.25 -14.55 -3.15
C ASP A 119 -21.60 -14.72 -2.44
N PRO A 120 -22.73 -14.24 -3.02
CA PRO A 120 -24.06 -14.30 -2.41
C PRO A 120 -24.54 -15.71 -2.08
N ASP A 121 -24.06 -16.72 -2.82
CA ASP A 121 -24.42 -18.12 -2.62
C ASP A 121 -23.58 -18.78 -1.50
N SER A 122 -22.61 -18.05 -0.94
CA SER A 122 -21.74 -18.57 0.11
C SER A 122 -22.37 -18.51 1.50
N SER A 123 -22.00 -19.48 2.36
CA SER A 123 -22.38 -19.42 3.77
C SER A 123 -21.81 -18.20 4.50
N LEU A 124 -20.66 -17.67 4.04
CA LEU A 124 -20.06 -16.46 4.61
C LEU A 124 -20.94 -15.24 4.36
N TYR A 125 -21.57 -15.12 3.18
CA TYR A 125 -22.49 -14.04 2.87
C TYR A 125 -23.66 -13.99 3.86
N HIS A 126 -24.32 -15.13 4.10
CA HIS A 126 -25.42 -15.21 5.07
C HIS A 126 -24.97 -14.92 6.50
N ASP A 127 -23.76 -15.33 6.87
CA ASP A 127 -23.19 -15.00 8.17
C ASP A 127 -22.94 -13.47 8.28
N LEU A 128 -22.48 -12.79 7.23
CA LEU A 128 -22.31 -11.32 7.25
C LEU A 128 -23.64 -10.58 7.43
N GLN A 129 -24.73 -11.06 6.82
CA GLN A 129 -26.07 -10.50 7.07
C GLN A 129 -26.48 -10.65 8.55
N LYS A 130 -26.21 -11.81 9.16
CA LYS A 130 -26.45 -12.01 10.60
C LYS A 130 -25.54 -11.15 11.47
N LEU A 131 -24.30 -10.89 11.05
CA LEU A 131 -23.40 -9.97 11.74
C LEU A 131 -23.96 -8.55 11.72
N LYS A 132 -24.57 -8.14 10.60
CA LYS A 132 -25.24 -6.84 10.46
C LYS A 132 -26.35 -6.67 11.48
N GLU A 133 -27.21 -7.68 11.61
CA GLU A 133 -28.33 -7.69 12.55
C GLU A 133 -27.86 -7.64 14.01
N LYS A 134 -26.74 -8.30 14.34
CA LYS A 134 -26.25 -8.42 15.72
C LYS A 134 -25.33 -7.29 16.18
N GLU A 135 -24.46 -6.82 15.30
CA GLU A 135 -23.36 -5.90 15.64
C GLU A 135 -23.37 -4.61 14.81
N GLY A 136 -24.28 -4.48 13.85
CA GLY A 136 -24.32 -3.35 12.92
C GLY A 136 -23.17 -3.34 11.90
N LYS A 137 -22.49 -4.48 11.72
CA LYS A 137 -21.35 -4.64 10.80
C LYS A 137 -21.61 -5.75 9.80
N ASP A 138 -21.35 -5.50 8.53
CA ASP A 138 -21.58 -6.43 7.42
C ASP A 138 -20.32 -6.67 6.58
N PHE A 139 -19.14 -6.55 7.20
CA PHE A 139 -17.86 -6.68 6.51
C PHE A 139 -16.84 -7.55 7.25
N VAL A 140 -15.90 -8.11 6.48
CA VAL A 140 -14.66 -8.66 7.02
C VAL A 140 -13.58 -7.57 6.97
N LEU A 141 -13.09 -7.16 8.13
CA LEU A 141 -11.99 -6.23 8.28
C LEU A 141 -10.67 -6.99 8.17
N LEU A 142 -9.91 -6.67 7.13
CA LEU A 142 -8.53 -7.07 6.96
C LEU A 142 -7.60 -5.91 7.33
N ASN A 143 -6.39 -6.24 7.77
CA ASN A 143 -5.29 -5.31 7.93
C ASN A 143 -4.13 -5.81 7.09
N ILE A 144 -3.62 -4.92 6.24
CA ILE A 144 -2.49 -5.16 5.35
C ILE A 144 -1.33 -4.28 5.83
N THR A 145 -0.20 -4.90 6.11
CA THR A 145 1.03 -4.20 6.50
C THR A 145 2.10 -4.44 5.45
N PHE A 146 2.64 -3.36 4.91
CA PHE A 146 3.73 -3.37 3.94
C PHE A 146 5.05 -3.07 4.64
N LYS A 147 6.14 -3.65 4.15
CA LYS A 147 7.50 -3.35 4.58
C LYS A 147 8.19 -2.47 3.55
N GLU A 148 9.32 -1.89 3.95
CA GLU A 148 10.23 -1.15 3.05
C GLU A 148 10.78 -1.98 1.87
N THR A 149 10.71 -3.31 1.99
CA THR A 149 11.10 -4.28 0.96
C THR A 149 10.00 -4.56 -0.07
N TYR A 150 8.80 -3.99 0.10
CA TYR A 150 7.73 -4.09 -0.91
C TYR A 150 8.16 -3.38 -2.21
N PRO A 151 7.91 -3.93 -3.41
CA PRO A 151 7.10 -5.11 -3.73
C PRO A 151 7.90 -6.43 -3.83
N PHE A 152 9.16 -6.48 -3.40
CA PHE A 152 9.98 -7.70 -3.50
C PHE A 152 9.59 -8.76 -2.47
N GLU A 153 9.13 -8.34 -1.29
CA GLU A 153 8.50 -9.23 -0.31
C GLU A 153 6.97 -8.99 -0.27
N PRO A 154 6.17 -10.04 0.01
CA PRO A 154 4.71 -9.90 0.11
C PRO A 154 4.31 -9.00 1.29
N PRO A 155 3.13 -8.36 1.21
CA PRO A 155 2.54 -7.74 2.38
C PRO A 155 2.13 -8.79 3.41
N PHE A 156 2.14 -8.41 4.68
CA PHE A 156 1.55 -9.22 5.73
C PHE A 156 0.06 -8.89 5.83
N VAL A 157 -0.81 -9.89 5.63
CA VAL A 157 -2.27 -9.72 5.69
C VAL A 157 -2.86 -10.56 6.81
N ARG A 158 -3.77 -9.95 7.57
CA ARG A 158 -4.52 -10.62 8.64
C ARG A 158 -5.98 -10.19 8.68
N VAL A 159 -6.84 -11.07 9.17
CA VAL A 159 -8.21 -10.75 9.58
C VAL A 159 -8.16 -10.09 10.96
N VAL A 160 -8.81 -8.94 11.08
CA VAL A 160 -9.00 -8.19 12.34
C VAL A 160 -10.34 -8.54 12.96
N HIS A 161 -11.39 -8.59 12.16
CA HIS A 161 -12.76 -8.85 12.59
C HIS A 161 -13.61 -9.30 11.38
N PRO A 162 -14.62 -10.15 11.53
CA PRO A 162 -14.98 -10.93 12.73
C PRO A 162 -14.04 -12.13 12.92
N ILE A 163 -14.27 -12.92 13.97
CA ILE A 163 -13.61 -14.21 14.13
C ILE A 163 -14.20 -15.19 13.11
N ILE A 164 -13.32 -15.83 12.33
CA ILE A 164 -13.67 -16.70 11.22
C ILE A 164 -13.12 -18.10 11.50
N GLN A 165 -13.93 -19.12 11.21
CA GLN A 165 -13.51 -20.52 11.13
C GLN A 165 -13.45 -20.97 9.67
N GLY A 166 -12.43 -21.74 9.29
CA GLY A 166 -12.22 -22.13 7.90
C GLY A 166 -11.64 -20.97 7.07
N GLY A 167 -11.84 -21.00 5.75
CA GLY A 167 -11.36 -19.92 4.87
C GLY A 167 -9.85 -19.77 4.80
N TYR A 168 -9.09 -20.78 5.25
CA TYR A 168 -7.64 -20.70 5.44
C TYR A 168 -7.20 -19.63 6.45
N VAL A 169 -8.11 -19.19 7.34
CA VAL A 169 -7.79 -18.27 8.43
C VAL A 169 -7.26 -19.07 9.63
N LEU A 170 -6.05 -18.72 10.05
CA LEU A 170 -5.34 -19.35 11.16
C LEU A 170 -5.67 -18.66 12.49
N VAL A 171 -5.24 -19.30 13.58
CA VAL A 171 -5.26 -18.70 14.93
C VAL A 171 -4.55 -17.35 14.90
N GLY A 172 -5.11 -16.34 15.57
CA GLY A 172 -4.58 -14.98 15.54
C GLY A 172 -5.05 -14.13 14.36
N GLY A 173 -5.68 -14.71 13.35
CA GLY A 173 -6.21 -14.01 12.17
C GLY A 173 -5.27 -14.02 10.97
N ALA A 174 -4.13 -14.71 11.00
CA ALA A 174 -3.27 -14.85 9.83
C ALA A 174 -3.97 -15.63 8.71
N ILE A 175 -3.63 -15.33 7.45
CA ILE A 175 -4.21 -15.99 6.29
C ILE A 175 -3.17 -16.94 5.68
N CYS A 176 -3.54 -18.21 5.53
CA CYS A 176 -2.74 -19.24 4.87
C CYS A 176 -2.98 -19.19 3.35
N MET A 177 -2.14 -18.46 2.63
CA MET A 177 -2.21 -18.36 1.17
C MET A 177 -0.81 -18.36 0.58
N GLU A 178 -0.60 -19.15 -0.47
CA GLU A 178 0.72 -19.33 -1.10
C GLU A 178 1.28 -18.00 -1.60
N LEU A 179 0.44 -17.16 -2.22
CA LEU A 179 0.88 -15.86 -2.71
C LEU A 179 1.34 -14.91 -1.61
N LEU A 180 0.96 -15.13 -0.34
CA LEU A 180 1.43 -14.33 0.80
C LEU A 180 2.72 -14.89 1.40
N THR A 181 3.30 -15.95 0.81
CA THR A 181 4.61 -16.51 1.19
C THR A 181 5.71 -16.02 0.25
N LYS A 182 6.97 -16.10 0.68
CA LYS A 182 8.12 -15.71 -0.16
C LYS A 182 8.20 -16.51 -1.46
N GLN A 183 7.73 -17.75 -1.43
CA GLN A 183 7.82 -18.71 -2.53
C GLN A 183 6.72 -18.49 -3.57
N GLY A 184 5.51 -18.14 -3.14
CA GLY A 184 4.37 -17.89 -4.04
C GLY A 184 4.17 -16.42 -4.42
N TRP A 185 4.84 -15.49 -3.75
CA TRP A 185 4.72 -14.06 -4.05
C TRP A 185 5.42 -13.68 -5.34
N SER A 186 4.79 -12.79 -6.10
CA SER A 186 5.38 -12.11 -7.24
C SER A 186 5.14 -10.61 -7.10
N SER A 187 6.18 -9.81 -7.33
CA SER A 187 6.08 -8.34 -7.34
C SER A 187 5.17 -7.79 -8.45
N ALA A 188 4.78 -8.64 -9.40
CA ALA A 188 3.80 -8.34 -10.44
C ALA A 188 2.35 -8.35 -9.94
N TYR A 189 2.07 -8.95 -8.78
CA TYR A 189 0.72 -8.89 -8.20
C TYR A 189 0.36 -7.48 -7.77
N THR A 190 -0.86 -7.06 -8.09
CA THR A 190 -1.43 -5.80 -7.59
C THR A 190 -2.11 -6.04 -6.24
N VAL A 191 -2.20 -5.01 -5.41
CA VAL A 191 -2.88 -5.08 -4.11
C VAL A 191 -4.37 -5.37 -4.29
N GLU A 192 -5.00 -4.81 -5.33
CA GLU A 192 -6.37 -5.18 -5.71
C GLU A 192 -6.51 -6.69 -5.93
N ALA A 193 -5.63 -7.29 -6.75
CA ALA A 193 -5.69 -8.71 -7.04
C ALA A 193 -5.53 -9.55 -5.76
N VAL A 194 -4.64 -9.13 -4.85
CA VAL A 194 -4.47 -9.77 -3.53
C VAL A 194 -5.76 -9.69 -2.70
N ILE A 195 -6.39 -8.52 -2.61
CA ILE A 195 -7.66 -8.31 -1.88
C ILE A 195 -8.76 -9.23 -2.44
N MET A 196 -8.91 -9.23 -3.77
CA MET A 196 -9.94 -10.02 -4.45
C MET A 196 -9.69 -11.53 -4.31
N GLN A 197 -8.44 -11.97 -4.37
CA GLN A 197 -8.07 -13.36 -4.19
C GLN A 197 -8.28 -13.83 -2.75
N ILE A 198 -8.05 -12.98 -1.76
CA ILE A 198 -8.39 -13.26 -0.35
C ILE A 198 -9.90 -13.45 -0.21
N ALA A 199 -10.71 -12.54 -0.76
CA ALA A 199 -12.17 -12.66 -0.71
C ALA A 199 -12.65 -13.99 -1.33
N ALA A 200 -12.12 -14.35 -2.50
CA ALA A 200 -12.42 -15.64 -3.14
C ALA A 200 -11.93 -16.84 -2.31
N THR A 201 -10.78 -16.73 -1.66
CA THR A 201 -10.20 -17.82 -0.84
C THR A 201 -11.00 -18.06 0.44
N LEU A 202 -11.53 -17.01 1.06
CA LEU A 202 -12.43 -17.13 2.20
C LEU A 202 -13.68 -17.95 1.82
N VAL A 203 -14.30 -17.63 0.69
CA VAL A 203 -15.47 -18.36 0.17
C VAL A 203 -15.11 -19.81 -0.18
N LYS A 204 -14.04 -20.01 -0.96
CA LYS A 204 -13.57 -21.35 -1.37
C LYS A 204 -13.23 -22.23 -0.17
N GLY A 205 -12.63 -21.65 0.87
CA GLY A 205 -12.31 -22.33 2.13
C GLY A 205 -13.51 -22.49 3.07
N LYS A 206 -14.74 -22.19 2.61
CA LYS A 206 -15.98 -22.30 3.38
C LYS A 206 -15.90 -21.55 4.72
N ALA A 207 -15.36 -20.33 4.70
CA ALA A 207 -15.27 -19.46 5.87
C ALA A 207 -16.64 -19.28 6.54
N ARG A 208 -16.68 -19.38 7.87
CA ARG A 208 -17.86 -19.18 8.70
C ARG A 208 -17.55 -18.19 9.82
N ILE A 209 -18.48 -17.30 10.14
CA ILE A 209 -18.32 -16.38 11.27
C ILE A 209 -18.63 -17.12 12.56
N GLN A 210 -17.73 -17.04 13.54
CA GLN A 210 -17.96 -17.60 14.87
C GLN A 210 -18.76 -16.61 15.73
N PHE A 211 -20.06 -16.86 15.87
CA PHE A 211 -20.92 -16.10 16.76
C PHE A 211 -20.84 -16.61 18.20
N GLY A 212 -20.97 -15.71 19.18
CA GLY A 212 -21.11 -16.09 20.59
C GLY A 212 -19.79 -16.23 21.36
N VAL A 213 -18.65 -15.88 20.76
CA VAL A 213 -17.40 -15.72 21.51
C VAL A 213 -17.53 -14.51 22.44
N PRO A 214 -17.31 -14.64 23.76
CA PRO A 214 -17.39 -13.50 24.68
C PRO A 214 -16.48 -12.36 24.24
N LYS A 215 -16.93 -11.10 24.35
CA LYS A 215 -16.16 -9.92 23.90
C LYS A 215 -14.73 -9.86 24.50
N THR A 216 -14.56 -10.36 25.72
CA THR A 216 -13.27 -10.50 26.41
C THR A 216 -12.35 -11.54 25.77
N MET A 217 -12.89 -12.63 25.23
CA MET A 217 -12.13 -13.61 24.43
C MET A 217 -11.88 -13.13 23.00
N ASN A 218 -12.82 -12.39 22.39
CA ASN A 218 -12.69 -11.85 21.03
C ASN A 218 -11.47 -10.93 20.88
N GLN A 219 -11.24 -10.01 21.82
CA GLN A 219 -10.09 -9.11 21.80
C GLN A 219 -8.74 -9.84 21.95
N GLY A 220 -8.74 -11.03 22.57
CA GLY A 220 -7.53 -11.85 22.71
C GLY A 220 -7.29 -12.80 21.54
N GLN A 221 -8.34 -13.20 20.81
CA GLN A 221 -8.24 -14.28 19.82
C GLN A 221 -7.51 -13.82 18.55
N TYR A 222 -7.82 -12.63 18.04
CA TYR A 222 -7.12 -12.03 16.89
C TYR A 222 -6.24 -10.86 17.36
N SER A 223 -4.95 -10.97 17.08
CA SER A 223 -3.96 -9.93 17.38
C SER A 223 -2.80 -10.05 16.41
N LEU A 224 -2.10 -8.93 16.18
CA LEU A 224 -0.93 -8.92 15.29
C LEU A 224 0.12 -9.95 15.73
N ALA A 225 0.43 -10.01 17.03
CA ALA A 225 1.43 -10.93 17.56
C ALA A 225 1.07 -12.41 17.31
N ARG A 226 -0.19 -12.79 17.56
CA ARG A 226 -0.66 -14.16 17.29
C ARG A 226 -0.69 -14.48 15.80
N ALA A 227 -1.15 -13.55 14.97
CA ALA A 227 -1.15 -13.71 13.51
C ALA A 227 0.29 -13.94 12.99
N GLN A 228 1.23 -13.11 13.41
CA GLN A 228 2.65 -13.24 13.02
C GLN A 228 3.25 -14.57 13.48
N GLN A 229 2.93 -15.02 14.70
CA GLN A 229 3.39 -16.32 15.20
C GLN A 229 2.83 -17.47 14.35
N SER A 230 1.53 -17.48 14.07
CA SER A 230 0.90 -18.50 13.22
C SER A 230 1.48 -18.51 11.80
N PHE A 231 1.72 -17.34 11.22
CA PHE A 231 2.33 -17.22 9.89
C PHE A 231 3.78 -17.72 9.86
N LYS A 232 4.59 -17.40 10.88
CA LYS A 232 5.96 -17.94 10.99
C LYS A 232 5.97 -19.47 11.04
N SER A 233 5.11 -20.07 11.87
CA SER A 233 4.97 -21.52 11.94
C SER A 233 4.52 -22.11 10.61
N LEU A 234 3.61 -21.43 9.91
CA LEU A 234 3.11 -21.87 8.62
C LEU A 234 4.22 -21.93 7.56
N VAL A 235 4.98 -20.84 7.42
CA VAL A 235 6.09 -20.77 6.44
C VAL A 235 7.11 -21.88 6.70
N GLN A 236 7.48 -22.11 7.97
CA GLN A 236 8.41 -23.20 8.33
C GLN A 236 7.90 -24.59 7.94
N ILE A 237 6.60 -24.85 8.11
CA ILE A 237 6.00 -26.15 7.74
C ILE A 237 6.01 -26.33 6.22
N HIS A 238 5.66 -25.29 5.46
CA HIS A 238 5.62 -25.38 3.99
C HIS A 238 6.99 -25.37 3.34
N GLU A 239 7.98 -24.68 3.91
CA GLU A 239 9.38 -24.77 3.46
C GLU A 239 9.90 -26.21 3.59
N LYS A 240 9.47 -26.93 4.63
CA LYS A 240 9.88 -28.31 4.87
C LYS A 240 9.10 -29.34 4.04
N ASN A 241 7.81 -29.13 3.84
CA ASN A 241 6.89 -30.15 3.31
C ASN A 241 6.32 -29.83 1.91
N GLY A 242 6.65 -28.66 1.36
CA GLY A 242 6.06 -28.15 0.12
C GLY A 242 4.67 -27.54 0.32
N TRP A 243 4.21 -26.80 -0.69
CA TRP A 243 2.84 -26.31 -0.75
C TRP A 243 1.94 -27.37 -1.38
N PHE A 244 0.98 -27.89 -0.63
CA PHE A 244 0.04 -28.89 -1.13
C PHE A 244 -1.39 -28.37 -0.98
N THR A 245 -2.11 -28.32 -2.10
CA THR A 245 -3.56 -28.11 -2.10
C THR A 245 -4.22 -29.46 -1.79
N PRO A 246 -4.96 -29.61 -0.69
CA PRO A 246 -5.69 -30.85 -0.44
C PRO A 246 -6.61 -31.19 -1.63
N PRO A 247 -6.74 -32.48 -2.03
CA PRO A 247 -7.66 -32.88 -3.09
C PRO A 247 -9.08 -32.43 -2.77
N LYS A 248 -9.84 -32.08 -3.82
CA LYS A 248 -11.24 -31.62 -3.74
C LYS A 248 -12.17 -32.66 -3.13
#